data_AF-A0A835DUD5-F1
#
_entry.id   AF-A0A835DUD5-F1
#
_cell.length_a   1.000
_cell.length_b   1.000
_cell.length_c   1.000
_cell.angle_alpha   90.00
_cell.angle_beta   90.00
_cell.angle_gamma   90.00
#
_symmetry.space_group_name_H-M   'P 1'
#
loop_
_entity.id
_entity.type
_entity.pdbx_description
1 polymer ?
#
loop_
_entity_poly.entity_id
_entity_poly.type
_entity_poly.pdbx_seq_one_letter_code
_entity_poly.pdbx_strand_id
1 'polypeptide(L)'
;MTCRDDQIILSGIIFYFANTLHPGASHLPMWRVDGVVILILLHIGPVEFVYYWLHRALHHHFLYSRYHSHHHSSIVTEPISSVIHPFAEHILYFILFATPLLITVFNGTVSVIAVFGYISYIDFMNNMGHCNFEFIPKRLFDIFPPLKYLIYTPSFHSLHHTQFRTNYSLFMPLYDYMYGTMDNSTDTVYETSLDGRKVTPHVVHLTHPTTLQSIYHLRLGFASYASGPYTSKWYLWMLWPVTFVSMLLTWIFGSTFTVERNVFNELKIQNWAIPRYSFHYFLSSQRWEINSLIEKAILEAEERGIKVLSLGLLNQEEELNGNGELYLQKHPNLKIRIVDGSTLAVAVVLNSIPNGTKQVLIRGKLSKIVYATAQALCQRGVQVAVMCKNDFEKLKLRLPTELCNYLVLSSSYTYTLKVWLVENGVLTDEEQWQAPEGTHFIPLSQFPLKRVRRDCIYYNTPAMAIPKSLENVHSCENWLPRRVMSAWRVAGIVHALEGWTAHECGDTMLDIEKVWCASLHHGFLPVAHI
;
A
#
# COMPACT_ATOMS: atom_id res chain seq x y z
N MET A 1 -8.03 -1.59 -19.42
CA MET A 1 -9.40 -2.10 -19.33
C MET A 1 -9.81 -2.03 -17.86
N THR A 2 -10.62 -1.05 -17.49
CA THR A 2 -11.11 -0.79 -16.14
C THR A 2 -12.32 -1.67 -15.86
N CYS A 3 -12.10 -2.95 -15.56
CA CYS A 3 -13.16 -3.89 -15.19
C CYS A 3 -13.19 -4.03 -13.67
N ARG A 4 -13.61 -2.98 -12.94
CA ARG A 4 -13.54 -2.99 -11.47
C ARG A 4 -14.85 -2.81 -10.71
N ASP A 5 -15.94 -2.41 -11.36
CA ASP A 5 -17.23 -2.27 -10.68
C ASP A 5 -18.42 -2.83 -11.49
N ASP A 6 -18.18 -3.45 -12.65
CA ASP A 6 -19.25 -3.85 -13.58
C ASP A 6 -20.23 -4.85 -12.95
N GLN A 7 -19.74 -5.79 -12.13
CA GLN A 7 -20.59 -6.77 -11.44
C GLN A 7 -21.43 -6.13 -10.33
N ILE A 8 -20.88 -5.17 -9.58
CA ILE A 8 -21.61 -4.45 -8.54
C ILE A 8 -22.70 -3.58 -9.18
N ILE A 9 -22.35 -2.86 -10.26
CA ILE A 9 -23.28 -2.04 -11.03
C ILE A 9 -24.38 -2.92 -11.65
N LEU A 10 -24.01 -4.03 -12.29
CA LEU A 10 -24.96 -4.97 -12.88
C LEU A 10 -25.90 -5.57 -11.82
N SER A 11 -25.36 -6.00 -10.68
CA SER A 11 -26.17 -6.53 -9.58
C SER A 11 -27.12 -5.46 -9.05
N GLY A 12 -26.64 -4.22 -8.86
CA GLY A 12 -27.48 -3.09 -8.45
C GLY A 12 -28.61 -2.78 -9.43
N ILE A 13 -28.32 -2.83 -10.73
CA ILE A 13 -29.32 -2.66 -11.80
C ILE A 13 -30.35 -3.80 -11.75
N ILE A 14 -29.91 -5.05 -11.61
CA ILE A 14 -30.80 -6.22 -11.49
C ILE A 14 -31.72 -6.07 -10.28
N PHE A 15 -31.18 -5.70 -9.10
CA PHE A 15 -32.00 -5.49 -7.90
C PHE A 15 -32.98 -4.33 -8.05
N TYR A 16 -32.56 -3.24 -8.71
CA TYR A 16 -33.45 -2.11 -8.99
C TYR A 16 -34.63 -2.53 -9.87
N PHE A 17 -34.36 -3.25 -10.97
CA PHE A 17 -35.41 -3.76 -11.86
C PHE A 17 -36.28 -4.82 -11.18
N ALA A 18 -35.69 -5.74 -10.42
CA ALA A 18 -36.45 -6.72 -9.65
C ALA A 18 -37.41 -6.04 -8.66
N ASN A 19 -36.96 -4.99 -7.98
CA ASN A 19 -37.79 -4.23 -7.04
C ASN A 19 -38.88 -3.40 -7.73
N THR A 20 -38.61 -2.85 -8.92
CA THR A 20 -39.62 -2.09 -9.67
C THR A 20 -40.65 -2.97 -10.39
N LEU A 21 -40.24 -4.16 -10.85
CA LEU A 21 -41.10 -5.08 -11.60
C LEU A 21 -41.94 -5.99 -10.68
N HIS A 22 -41.51 -6.23 -9.44
CA HIS A 22 -42.22 -7.08 -8.49
C HIS A 22 -42.71 -6.29 -7.26
N PRO A 23 -44.01 -5.97 -7.14
CA PRO A 23 -44.56 -5.22 -6.01
C PRO A 23 -44.33 -5.86 -4.64
N GLY A 24 -44.14 -7.18 -4.58
CA GLY A 24 -43.81 -7.89 -3.33
C GLY A 24 -42.37 -7.69 -2.84
N ALA A 25 -41.46 -7.27 -3.72
CA ALA A 25 -40.05 -7.07 -3.38
C ALA A 25 -39.82 -5.87 -2.44
N SER A 26 -40.67 -4.84 -2.51
CA SER A 26 -40.62 -3.69 -1.60
C SER A 26 -41.19 -3.97 -0.21
N HIS A 27 -41.79 -5.14 0.00
CA HIS A 27 -42.46 -5.54 1.25
C HIS A 27 -41.86 -6.79 1.89
N LEU A 28 -40.61 -7.14 1.55
CA LEU A 28 -39.94 -8.28 2.16
C LEU A 28 -39.73 -8.07 3.67
N PRO A 29 -39.99 -9.09 4.51
CA PRO A 29 -39.68 -9.01 5.93
C PRO A 29 -38.16 -8.89 6.11
N MET A 30 -37.74 -8.18 7.16
CA MET A 30 -36.32 -8.04 7.46
C MET A 30 -35.65 -9.38 7.79
N TRP A 31 -36.35 -10.25 8.52
CA TRP A 31 -35.84 -11.54 8.98
C TRP A 31 -36.89 -12.64 8.87
N ARG A 32 -36.47 -13.82 8.38
CA ARG A 32 -37.25 -15.06 8.38
C ARG A 32 -36.35 -16.27 8.59
N VAL A 33 -36.50 -16.93 9.74
CA VAL A 33 -35.64 -18.05 10.12
C VAL A 33 -35.81 -19.27 9.21
N ASP A 34 -37.03 -19.57 8.80
CA ASP A 34 -37.35 -20.67 7.88
C ASP A 34 -36.67 -20.48 6.51
N GLY A 35 -36.74 -19.28 5.94
CA GLY A 35 -36.04 -18.92 4.71
C GLY A 35 -34.53 -19.01 4.81
N VAL A 36 -33.96 -18.50 5.91
CA VAL A 36 -32.51 -18.57 6.18
C VAL A 36 -32.05 -20.02 6.28
N VAL A 37 -32.77 -20.87 7.02
CA VAL A 37 -32.43 -22.29 7.17
C VAL A 37 -32.52 -23.02 5.82
N ILE A 38 -33.60 -22.83 5.06
CA ILE A 38 -33.76 -23.42 3.72
C ILE A 38 -32.59 -23.03 2.83
N LEU A 39 -32.22 -21.74 2.81
CA LEU A 39 -31.13 -21.22 2.01
C LEU A 39 -29.79 -21.85 2.37
N ILE A 40 -29.47 -21.97 3.67
CA ILE A 40 -28.25 -22.63 4.14
C ILE A 40 -28.23 -24.09 3.68
N LEU A 41 -29.32 -24.83 3.89
CA LEU A 41 -29.42 -26.25 3.52
C LEU A 41 -29.27 -26.47 2.00
N LEU A 42 -29.87 -25.59 1.20
CA LEU A 42 -29.74 -25.62 -0.26
C LEU A 42 -28.31 -25.32 -0.72
N HIS A 43 -27.62 -24.42 -0.01
CA HIS A 43 -26.24 -24.10 -0.32
C HIS A 43 -25.31 -25.28 0.02
N ILE A 44 -25.30 -25.72 1.28
CA ILE A 44 -24.35 -26.76 1.75
C ILE A 44 -24.58 -28.13 1.09
N GLY A 45 -25.79 -28.38 0.58
CA GLY A 45 -26.14 -29.62 -0.10
C GLY A 45 -26.10 -29.47 -1.63
N PRO A 46 -27.25 -29.20 -2.28
CA PRO A 46 -27.36 -29.16 -3.73
C PRO A 46 -26.36 -28.24 -4.46
N VAL A 47 -26.14 -27.01 -3.97
CA VAL A 47 -25.26 -26.05 -4.67
C VAL A 47 -23.82 -26.53 -4.67
N GLU A 48 -23.27 -26.89 -3.52
CA GLU A 48 -21.91 -27.41 -3.40
C GLU A 48 -21.72 -28.69 -4.23
N PHE A 49 -22.69 -29.61 -4.19
CA PHE A 49 -22.64 -30.86 -4.95
C PHE A 49 -22.62 -30.61 -6.47
N VAL A 50 -23.54 -29.78 -6.96
CA VAL A 50 -23.64 -29.48 -8.40
C VAL A 50 -22.42 -28.68 -8.86
N TYR A 51 -21.94 -27.74 -8.05
CA TYR A 51 -20.72 -27.00 -8.36
C TYR A 51 -19.52 -27.94 -8.49
N TYR A 52 -19.31 -28.85 -7.53
CA TYR A 52 -18.18 -29.78 -7.56
C TYR A 52 -18.10 -30.55 -8.89
N TRP A 53 -19.22 -31.13 -9.33
CA TRP A 53 -19.26 -31.89 -10.57
C TRP A 53 -19.10 -31.02 -11.81
N LEU A 54 -19.72 -29.84 -11.80
CA LEU A 54 -19.57 -28.88 -12.88
C LEU A 54 -18.11 -28.42 -13.03
N HIS A 55 -17.50 -28.02 -11.92
CA HIS A 55 -16.13 -27.56 -11.89
C HIS A 55 -15.17 -28.67 -12.33
N ARG A 56 -15.35 -29.89 -11.82
CA ARG A 56 -14.59 -31.06 -12.29
C ARG A 56 -14.78 -31.32 -13.79
N ALA A 57 -15.98 -31.15 -14.34
CA ALA A 57 -16.23 -31.28 -15.77
C ALA A 57 -15.52 -30.17 -16.58
N LEU A 58 -15.48 -28.93 -16.07
CA LEU A 58 -14.75 -27.83 -16.68
C LEU A 58 -13.23 -28.09 -16.78
N HIS A 59 -12.69 -28.94 -15.90
CA HIS A 59 -11.30 -29.41 -15.98
C HIS A 59 -11.05 -30.56 -16.97
N HIS A 60 -12.09 -31.06 -17.63
CA HIS A 60 -11.92 -31.94 -18.78
C HIS A 60 -11.30 -31.14 -19.95
N HIS A 61 -10.27 -31.70 -20.61
CA HIS A 61 -9.42 -31.01 -21.60
C HIS A 61 -10.18 -30.13 -22.62
N PHE A 62 -11.33 -30.61 -23.10
CA PHE A 62 -12.17 -29.90 -24.06
C PHE A 62 -12.80 -28.62 -23.50
N LEU A 63 -13.36 -28.70 -22.29
CA LEU A 63 -14.00 -27.57 -21.62
C LEU A 63 -12.95 -26.64 -21.01
N TYR A 64 -11.87 -27.19 -20.47
CA TYR A 64 -10.80 -26.41 -19.85
C TYR A 64 -10.24 -25.39 -20.83
N SER A 65 -9.79 -25.85 -22.00
CA SER A 65 -9.19 -25.00 -23.02
C SER A 65 -10.09 -23.89 -23.56
N ARG A 66 -11.42 -24.01 -23.42
CA ARG A 66 -12.41 -23.08 -23.98
C ARG A 66 -13.05 -22.17 -22.96
N TYR A 67 -13.28 -22.70 -21.76
CA TYR A 67 -14.15 -22.08 -20.78
C TYR A 67 -13.51 -21.89 -19.41
N HIS A 68 -12.38 -22.51 -19.08
CA HIS A 68 -11.86 -22.44 -17.70
C HIS A 68 -10.36 -22.09 -17.61
N SER A 69 -9.60 -22.25 -18.70
CA SER A 69 -8.16 -21.96 -18.73
C SER A 69 -7.84 -20.48 -18.51
N HIS A 70 -8.75 -19.57 -18.85
CA HIS A 70 -8.56 -18.14 -18.61
C HIS A 70 -8.62 -17.80 -17.11
N HIS A 71 -9.56 -18.40 -16.37
CA HIS A 71 -9.62 -18.28 -14.91
C HIS A 71 -8.31 -18.75 -14.26
N HIS A 72 -7.81 -19.89 -14.72
CA HIS A 72 -6.54 -20.52 -14.31
C HIS A 72 -5.27 -19.85 -14.85
N SER A 73 -5.39 -18.83 -15.70
CA SER A 73 -4.22 -18.05 -16.14
C SER A 73 -3.57 -17.30 -14.97
N SER A 74 -4.33 -17.08 -13.89
CA SER A 74 -3.89 -16.47 -12.64
C SER A 74 -3.41 -17.54 -11.64
N ILE A 75 -2.30 -18.21 -11.94
CA ILE A 75 -1.72 -19.26 -11.06
C ILE A 75 -1.51 -18.74 -9.62
N VAL A 76 -1.03 -17.50 -9.48
CA VAL A 76 -1.08 -16.79 -8.20
C VAL A 76 -2.43 -16.07 -8.15
N THR A 77 -3.36 -16.60 -7.37
CA THR A 77 -4.72 -16.05 -7.30
C THR A 77 -4.71 -14.66 -6.69
N GLU A 78 -5.55 -13.77 -7.22
CA GLU A 78 -5.90 -12.51 -6.57
C GLU A 78 -7.42 -12.44 -6.43
N PRO A 79 -8.00 -11.67 -5.50
CA PRO A 79 -9.46 -11.59 -5.34
C PRO A 79 -10.20 -11.27 -6.65
N ILE A 80 -9.57 -10.57 -7.60
CA ILE A 80 -10.15 -10.29 -8.91
C ILE A 80 -10.29 -11.56 -9.79
N SER A 81 -9.42 -12.54 -9.62
CA SER A 81 -9.50 -13.82 -10.34
C SER A 81 -10.78 -14.59 -10.00
N SER A 82 -11.36 -14.32 -8.82
CA SER A 82 -12.61 -14.93 -8.35
C SER A 82 -13.84 -14.59 -9.19
N VAL A 83 -13.80 -13.49 -9.95
CA VAL A 83 -14.93 -13.01 -10.77
C VAL A 83 -14.66 -13.12 -12.27
N ILE A 84 -13.42 -13.46 -12.66
CA ILE A 84 -13.02 -13.56 -14.05
C ILE A 84 -13.28 -14.98 -14.56
N HIS A 85 -14.42 -15.14 -15.23
CA HIS A 85 -14.81 -16.37 -15.92
C HIS A 85 -15.31 -16.04 -17.33
N PRO A 86 -15.09 -16.92 -18.33
CA PRO A 86 -15.74 -16.81 -19.62
C PRO A 86 -17.27 -16.78 -19.50
N PHE A 87 -17.92 -16.10 -20.44
CA PHE A 87 -19.35 -15.77 -20.37
C PHE A 87 -20.27 -16.96 -20.05
N ALA A 88 -20.05 -18.12 -20.67
CA ALA A 88 -20.87 -19.30 -20.45
C ALA A 88 -20.69 -19.91 -19.04
N GLU A 89 -19.45 -19.94 -18.53
CA GLU A 89 -19.17 -20.37 -17.16
C GLU A 89 -19.83 -19.41 -16.16
N HIS A 90 -19.77 -18.10 -16.44
CA HIS A 90 -20.39 -17.08 -15.60
C HIS A 90 -21.92 -17.25 -15.51
N ILE A 91 -22.61 -17.48 -16.64
CA ILE A 91 -24.06 -17.75 -16.65
C ILE A 91 -24.39 -18.97 -15.79
N LEU A 92 -23.61 -20.04 -15.93
CA LEU A 92 -23.89 -21.30 -15.27
C LEU A 92 -23.72 -21.20 -13.74
N TYR A 93 -22.64 -20.57 -13.28
CA TYR A 93 -22.46 -20.29 -11.85
C TYR A 93 -23.48 -19.28 -11.33
N PHE A 94 -23.85 -18.26 -12.12
CA PHE A 94 -24.89 -17.31 -11.73
C PHE A 94 -26.23 -18.01 -11.48
N ILE A 95 -26.67 -18.89 -12.40
CA ILE A 95 -27.90 -19.68 -12.23
C ILE A 95 -27.81 -20.57 -10.99
N LEU A 96 -26.67 -21.26 -10.82
CA LEU A 96 -26.45 -22.15 -9.69
C LEU A 96 -26.53 -21.39 -8.36
N PHE A 97 -25.84 -20.26 -8.23
CA PHE A 97 -25.84 -19.45 -7.01
C PHE A 97 -27.16 -18.70 -6.81
N ALA A 98 -27.89 -18.34 -7.86
CA ALA A 98 -29.22 -17.76 -7.73
C ALA A 98 -30.27 -18.77 -7.21
N THR A 99 -30.04 -20.07 -7.37
CA THR A 99 -31.04 -21.12 -7.09
C THR A 99 -31.57 -21.09 -5.64
N PRO A 100 -30.74 -21.03 -4.58
CA PRO A 100 -31.27 -20.93 -3.21
C PRO A 100 -32.15 -19.69 -2.97
N LEU A 101 -31.76 -18.54 -3.53
CA LEU A 101 -32.54 -17.31 -3.41
C LEU A 101 -33.88 -17.45 -4.15
N LEU A 102 -33.87 -17.92 -5.39
CA LEU A 102 -35.09 -18.14 -6.17
C LEU A 102 -36.04 -19.10 -5.47
N ILE A 103 -35.56 -20.19 -4.88
CA ILE A 103 -36.39 -21.13 -4.13
C ILE A 103 -37.05 -20.45 -2.92
N THR A 104 -36.30 -19.63 -2.17
CA THR A 104 -36.91 -18.89 -1.04
C THR A 104 -37.92 -17.84 -1.49
N VAL A 105 -37.73 -17.24 -2.68
CA VAL A 105 -38.70 -16.32 -3.29
C VAL A 105 -39.97 -17.08 -3.67
N PHE A 106 -39.86 -18.20 -4.38
CA PHE A 106 -41.01 -19.02 -4.80
C PHE A 106 -41.78 -19.61 -3.61
N ASN A 107 -41.09 -19.97 -2.54
CA ASN A 107 -41.70 -20.48 -1.31
C ASN A 107 -42.26 -19.35 -0.40
N GLY A 108 -42.07 -18.08 -0.77
CA GLY A 108 -42.50 -16.94 0.05
C GLY A 108 -41.78 -16.83 1.40
N THR A 109 -40.60 -17.43 1.55
CA THR A 109 -39.80 -17.43 2.79
C THR A 109 -38.61 -16.49 2.75
N VAL A 110 -38.36 -15.82 1.61
CA VAL A 110 -37.27 -14.85 1.45
C VAL A 110 -37.38 -13.69 2.45
N SER A 111 -36.25 -13.18 2.91
CA SER A 111 -36.13 -11.99 3.76
C SER A 111 -34.94 -11.14 3.35
N VAL A 112 -34.97 -9.85 3.71
CA VAL A 112 -33.92 -8.89 3.36
C VAL A 112 -32.55 -9.38 3.85
N ILE A 113 -32.44 -9.77 5.12
CA ILE A 113 -31.18 -10.26 5.70
C ILE A 113 -30.71 -11.56 5.01
N ALA A 114 -31.61 -12.46 4.61
CA ALA A 114 -31.24 -13.69 3.91
C ALA A 114 -30.62 -13.39 2.54
N VAL A 115 -31.20 -12.47 1.77
CA VAL A 115 -30.69 -12.06 0.45
C VAL A 115 -29.30 -11.44 0.58
N PHE A 116 -29.17 -10.39 1.40
CA PHE A 116 -27.90 -9.69 1.58
C PHE A 116 -26.84 -10.58 2.22
N GLY A 117 -27.20 -11.36 3.23
CA GLY A 117 -26.29 -12.26 3.93
C GLY A 117 -25.75 -13.35 3.02
N TYR A 118 -26.58 -13.94 2.17
CA TYR A 118 -26.15 -14.99 1.24
C TYR A 118 -25.23 -14.46 0.15
N ILE A 119 -25.59 -13.35 -0.50
CA ILE A 119 -24.73 -12.72 -1.51
C ILE A 119 -23.37 -12.34 -0.89
N SER A 120 -23.40 -11.71 0.29
CA SER A 120 -22.18 -11.35 1.01
C SER A 120 -21.33 -12.57 1.37
N TYR A 121 -21.97 -13.70 1.73
CA TYR A 121 -21.28 -14.95 2.02
C TYR A 121 -20.61 -15.54 0.78
N ILE A 122 -21.31 -15.64 -0.36
CA ILE A 122 -20.73 -16.12 -1.62
C ILE A 122 -19.52 -15.26 -2.00
N ASP A 123 -19.69 -13.94 -2.01
CA ASP A 123 -18.62 -13.00 -2.38
C ASP A 123 -17.45 -13.08 -1.42
N PHE A 124 -17.70 -13.13 -0.12
CA PHE A 124 -16.65 -13.23 0.90
C PHE A 124 -15.86 -14.53 0.73
N MET A 125 -16.55 -15.66 0.64
CA MET A 125 -15.92 -16.97 0.55
C MET A 125 -15.10 -17.10 -0.73
N ASN A 126 -15.63 -16.64 -1.86
CA ASN A 126 -14.90 -16.66 -3.14
C ASN A 126 -13.66 -15.75 -3.10
N ASN A 127 -13.79 -14.51 -2.61
CA ASN A 127 -12.64 -13.62 -2.44
C ASN A 127 -11.59 -14.17 -1.47
N MET A 128 -12.02 -14.82 -0.38
CA MET A 128 -11.13 -15.49 0.57
C MET A 128 -10.31 -16.59 -0.11
N GLY A 129 -10.94 -17.46 -0.91
CA GLY A 129 -10.24 -18.52 -1.64
C GLY A 129 -9.17 -18.00 -2.60
N HIS A 130 -9.42 -16.82 -3.19
CA HIS A 130 -8.53 -16.21 -4.17
C HIS A 130 -7.58 -15.14 -3.60
N CYS A 131 -7.60 -14.87 -2.29
CA CYS A 131 -6.79 -13.78 -1.72
C CYS A 131 -5.28 -14.10 -1.66
N ASN A 132 -4.89 -15.37 -1.83
CA ASN A 132 -3.50 -15.84 -1.78
C ASN A 132 -2.77 -15.43 -0.48
N PHE A 133 -3.51 -15.36 0.61
CA PHE A 133 -3.01 -15.08 1.94
C PHE A 133 -3.73 -15.99 2.94
N GLU A 134 -2.99 -16.90 3.57
CA GLU A 134 -3.55 -17.79 4.59
C GLU A 134 -3.66 -17.06 5.93
N PHE A 135 -4.89 -16.87 6.39
CA PHE A 135 -5.18 -16.19 7.65
C PHE A 135 -6.08 -17.01 8.58
N ILE A 136 -6.50 -18.21 8.18
CA ILE A 136 -7.37 -19.07 9.00
C ILE A 136 -6.48 -19.79 10.03
N PRO A 137 -6.61 -19.48 11.34
CA PRO A 137 -5.70 -20.01 12.34
C PRO A 137 -5.96 -21.50 12.58
N LYS A 138 -4.88 -22.28 12.74
CA LYS A 138 -4.93 -23.73 13.01
C LYS A 138 -5.83 -24.09 14.20
N ARG A 139 -5.82 -23.25 15.24
CA ARG A 139 -6.68 -23.41 16.44
C ARG A 139 -8.16 -23.56 16.12
N LEU A 140 -8.65 -22.96 15.03
CA LEU A 140 -10.05 -23.06 14.64
C LEU A 140 -10.42 -24.51 14.26
N PHE A 141 -9.53 -25.19 13.53
CA PHE A 141 -9.68 -26.60 13.18
C PHE A 141 -9.38 -27.53 14.35
N ASP A 142 -8.51 -27.14 15.28
CA ASP A 142 -8.27 -27.92 16.50
C ASP A 142 -9.50 -27.91 17.45
N ILE A 143 -10.19 -26.77 17.56
CA ILE A 143 -11.38 -26.60 18.41
C ILE A 143 -12.60 -27.32 17.82
N PHE A 144 -12.79 -27.23 16.49
CA PHE A 144 -13.89 -27.89 15.79
C PHE A 144 -13.40 -28.61 14.54
N PRO A 145 -12.85 -29.84 14.68
CA PRO A 145 -12.28 -30.61 13.57
C PRO A 145 -13.19 -30.80 12.34
N PRO A 146 -14.53 -30.97 12.49
CA PRO A 146 -15.41 -31.07 11.33
C PRO A 146 -15.37 -29.85 10.41
N LEU A 147 -14.97 -28.68 10.89
CA LEU A 147 -14.90 -27.45 10.09
C LEU A 147 -13.99 -27.59 8.86
N LYS A 148 -12.95 -28.42 8.94
CA LYS A 148 -12.02 -28.70 7.83
C LYS A 148 -12.75 -29.20 6.57
N TYR A 149 -13.90 -29.86 6.74
CA TYR A 149 -14.71 -30.37 5.63
C TYR A 149 -15.78 -29.38 5.16
N LEU A 150 -16.14 -28.41 6.01
CA LEU A 150 -17.23 -27.46 5.77
C LEU A 150 -16.76 -26.11 5.23
N ILE A 151 -15.48 -25.76 5.44
CA ILE A 151 -14.91 -24.49 4.98
C ILE A 151 -13.49 -24.75 4.47
N TYR A 152 -13.27 -24.47 3.19
CA TYR A 152 -11.95 -24.45 2.57
C TYR A 152 -11.14 -23.24 2.99
N THR A 153 -9.82 -23.35 2.85
CA THR A 153 -8.86 -22.29 3.16
C THR A 153 -8.36 -21.60 1.89
N PRO A 154 -7.83 -20.36 1.99
CA PRO A 154 -7.12 -19.72 0.88
C PRO A 154 -6.03 -20.62 0.28
N SER A 155 -5.27 -21.34 1.12
CA SER A 155 -4.25 -22.29 0.68
C SER A 155 -4.81 -23.48 -0.10
N PHE A 156 -5.97 -24.03 0.32
CA PHE A 156 -6.64 -25.15 -0.36
C PHE A 156 -6.97 -24.82 -1.82
N HIS A 157 -7.52 -23.63 -2.06
CA HIS A 157 -7.91 -23.19 -3.41
C HIS A 157 -6.75 -22.63 -4.23
N SER A 158 -5.78 -21.98 -3.60
CA SER A 158 -4.54 -21.63 -4.29
C SER A 158 -3.83 -22.87 -4.86
N LEU A 159 -3.87 -23.99 -4.13
CA LEU A 159 -3.32 -25.26 -4.60
C LEU A 159 -4.07 -25.81 -5.82
N HIS A 160 -5.39 -25.63 -5.89
CA HIS A 160 -6.20 -25.95 -7.07
C HIS A 160 -5.71 -25.19 -8.32
N HIS A 161 -5.44 -23.88 -8.22
CA HIS A 161 -4.89 -23.06 -9.31
C HIS A 161 -3.46 -23.41 -9.71
N THR A 162 -2.77 -24.21 -8.90
CA THR A 162 -1.39 -24.65 -9.17
C THR A 162 -1.33 -26.06 -9.74
N GLN A 163 -2.16 -26.97 -9.23
CA GLN A 163 -2.15 -28.40 -9.61
C GLN A 163 -3.22 -28.74 -10.66
N PHE A 164 -4.25 -27.91 -10.81
CA PHE A 164 -5.37 -27.99 -11.77
C PHE A 164 -6.27 -29.24 -11.64
N ARG A 165 -5.78 -30.34 -11.06
CA ARG A 165 -6.47 -31.65 -11.07
C ARG A 165 -6.92 -32.14 -9.70
N THR A 166 -6.87 -31.27 -8.71
CA THR A 166 -7.18 -31.56 -7.31
C THR A 166 -7.97 -30.39 -6.72
N ASN A 167 -8.66 -30.60 -5.60
CA ASN A 167 -9.34 -29.56 -4.83
C ASN A 167 -10.44 -28.81 -5.64
N TYR A 168 -11.47 -29.52 -6.11
CA TYR A 168 -12.54 -28.99 -6.96
C TYR A 168 -13.74 -28.37 -6.22
N SER A 169 -13.85 -28.56 -4.90
CA SER A 169 -14.96 -28.03 -4.11
C SER A 169 -15.13 -26.52 -4.24
N LEU A 170 -16.37 -26.04 -4.11
CA LEU A 170 -16.68 -24.61 -4.05
C LEU A 170 -16.16 -24.03 -2.74
N PHE A 171 -16.86 -24.29 -1.63
CA PHE A 171 -16.45 -23.84 -0.30
C PHE A 171 -16.30 -24.98 0.69
N MET A 172 -16.88 -26.15 0.43
CA MET A 172 -16.85 -27.30 1.33
C MET A 172 -15.93 -28.40 0.80
N PRO A 173 -14.70 -28.58 1.34
CA PRO A 173 -13.78 -29.64 0.93
C PRO A 173 -14.37 -31.07 1.04
N LEU A 174 -15.48 -31.25 1.77
CA LEU A 174 -16.20 -32.50 1.93
C LEU A 174 -16.25 -33.36 0.66
N TYR A 175 -16.61 -32.79 -0.50
CA TYR A 175 -16.73 -33.53 -1.74
C TYR A 175 -15.38 -34.00 -2.31
N ASP A 176 -14.31 -33.20 -2.17
CA ASP A 176 -12.96 -33.64 -2.52
C ASP A 176 -12.47 -34.80 -1.64
N TYR A 177 -12.84 -34.81 -0.35
CA TYR A 177 -12.57 -35.94 0.54
C TYR A 177 -13.39 -37.18 0.15
N MET A 178 -14.68 -37.01 -0.14
CA MET A 178 -15.58 -38.11 -0.51
C MET A 178 -15.17 -38.80 -1.82
N TYR A 179 -14.71 -38.02 -2.81
CA TYR A 179 -14.37 -38.52 -4.14
C TYR A 179 -12.86 -38.67 -4.38
N GLY A 180 -12.03 -38.46 -3.36
CA GLY A 180 -10.59 -38.68 -3.43
C GLY A 180 -9.86 -37.73 -4.38
N THR A 181 -10.34 -36.48 -4.50
CA THR A 181 -9.72 -35.44 -5.35
C THR A 181 -8.96 -34.39 -4.53
N MET A 182 -8.80 -34.60 -3.23
CA MET A 182 -8.00 -33.75 -2.36
C MET A 182 -6.50 -33.94 -2.63
N ASP A 183 -5.76 -32.84 -2.79
CA ASP A 183 -4.32 -32.89 -3.05
C ASP A 183 -3.54 -33.34 -1.81
N ASN A 184 -2.64 -34.31 -1.96
CA ASN A 184 -1.84 -34.85 -0.85
C ASN A 184 -1.01 -33.79 -0.11
N SER A 185 -0.67 -32.67 -0.75
CA SER A 185 0.11 -31.59 -0.14
C SER A 185 -0.74 -30.54 0.59
N THR A 186 -2.07 -30.65 0.55
CA THR A 186 -3.01 -29.66 1.12
C THR A 186 -2.68 -29.27 2.56
N ASP A 187 -2.51 -30.25 3.46
CA ASP A 187 -2.24 -29.98 4.87
C ASP A 187 -0.85 -29.36 5.07
N THR A 188 0.16 -29.85 4.34
CA THR A 188 1.52 -29.29 4.38
C THR A 188 1.54 -27.84 3.88
N VAL A 189 0.86 -27.55 2.77
CA VAL A 189 0.78 -26.19 2.21
C VAL A 189 0.06 -25.25 3.17
N TYR A 190 -1.02 -25.70 3.82
CA TYR A 190 -1.72 -24.92 4.84
C TYR A 190 -0.80 -24.56 6.02
N GLU A 191 -0.14 -25.56 6.62
CA GLU A 191 0.76 -25.34 7.75
C GLU A 191 1.96 -24.45 7.39
N THR A 192 2.60 -24.71 6.24
CA THR A 192 3.76 -23.93 5.80
C THR A 192 3.36 -22.49 5.43
N SER A 193 2.13 -22.28 4.95
CA SER A 193 1.58 -20.95 4.67
C SER A 193 1.36 -20.14 5.95
N LEU A 194 0.92 -20.77 7.04
CA LEU A 194 0.73 -20.14 8.35
C LEU A 194 2.05 -19.76 9.03
N ASP A 195 3.07 -20.61 8.93
CA ASP A 195 4.41 -20.30 9.43
C ASP A 195 5.04 -19.12 8.66
N GLY A 196 4.54 -18.89 7.45
CA GLY A 196 5.04 -17.93 6.48
C GLY A 196 6.40 -18.36 5.95
N ARG A 197 6.67 -18.08 4.68
CA ARG A 197 8.08 -18.12 4.22
C ARG A 197 8.80 -16.99 4.98
N LYS A 198 9.59 -17.33 6.02
CA LYS A 198 10.56 -16.43 6.66
C LYS A 198 11.68 -16.09 5.68
N VAL A 199 11.31 -15.48 4.57
CA VAL A 199 12.25 -14.92 3.61
C VAL A 199 12.75 -13.65 4.25
N THR A 200 13.95 -13.75 4.84
CA THR A 200 14.69 -12.59 5.31
C THR A 200 14.89 -11.64 4.12
N PRO A 201 14.34 -10.43 4.16
CA PRO A 201 14.61 -9.43 3.15
C PRO A 201 16.02 -8.87 3.34
N HIS A 202 16.60 -8.34 2.27
CA HIS A 202 17.85 -7.62 2.34
C HIS A 202 17.64 -6.17 2.79
N VAL A 203 16.49 -5.59 2.42
CA VAL A 203 16.13 -4.19 2.70
C VAL A 203 14.74 -4.11 3.30
N VAL A 204 14.60 -3.33 4.36
CA VAL A 204 13.30 -2.93 4.92
C VAL A 204 13.15 -1.42 4.78
N HIS A 205 11.98 -0.98 4.34
CA HIS A 205 11.55 0.41 4.45
C HIS A 205 10.48 0.52 5.53
N LEU A 206 10.65 1.40 6.52
CA LEU A 206 9.64 1.70 7.53
C LEU A 206 8.74 2.84 7.07
N THR A 207 7.46 2.57 6.97
CA THR A 207 6.43 3.56 6.65
C THR A 207 5.36 3.61 7.75
N HIS A 208 4.33 4.42 7.56
CA HIS A 208 3.15 4.42 8.41
C HIS A 208 1.92 4.93 7.63
N PRO A 209 0.69 4.54 8.01
CA PRO A 209 -0.52 5.13 7.43
C PRO A 209 -0.52 6.65 7.59
N THR A 210 -0.90 7.39 6.55
CA THR A 210 -0.86 8.86 6.60
C THR A 210 -2.16 9.43 7.15
N THR A 211 -3.28 9.10 6.51
CA THR A 211 -4.64 9.46 6.94
C THR A 211 -5.44 8.21 7.28
N LEU A 212 -6.57 8.37 7.95
CA LEU A 212 -7.51 7.27 8.22
C LEU A 212 -7.96 6.55 6.94
N GLN A 213 -8.05 7.25 5.81
CA GLN A 213 -8.45 6.67 4.52
C GLN A 213 -7.30 6.01 3.76
N SER A 214 -6.04 6.20 4.19
CA SER A 214 -4.87 5.65 3.47
C SER A 214 -4.87 4.11 3.42
N ILE A 215 -5.54 3.44 4.35
CA ILE A 215 -5.69 1.97 4.36
C ILE A 215 -6.38 1.43 3.11
N TYR A 216 -7.23 2.22 2.46
CA TYR A 216 -7.96 1.83 1.25
C TYR A 216 -7.07 1.77 0.01
N HIS A 217 -5.89 2.40 0.08
CA HIS A 217 -4.85 2.36 -0.96
C HIS A 217 -3.83 1.24 -0.74
N LEU A 218 -3.97 0.44 0.33
CA LEU A 218 -3.19 -0.79 0.49
C LEU A 218 -3.68 -1.84 -0.51
N ARG A 219 -2.82 -2.80 -0.86
CA ARG A 219 -3.18 -3.92 -1.76
C ARG A 219 -4.43 -4.68 -1.28
N LEU A 220 -4.58 -4.84 0.04
CA LEU A 220 -5.73 -5.51 0.67
C LEU A 220 -6.98 -4.62 0.78
N GLY A 221 -6.86 -3.32 0.51
CA GLY A 221 -8.01 -2.41 0.49
C GLY A 221 -8.77 -2.57 -0.82
N PHE A 222 -8.64 -1.60 -1.71
CA PHE A 222 -9.28 -1.65 -3.02
C PHE A 222 -8.22 -1.57 -4.12
N ALA A 223 -8.21 -2.56 -5.01
CA ALA A 223 -7.20 -2.62 -6.05
C ALA A 223 -7.24 -1.37 -6.98
N SER A 224 -8.42 -0.78 -7.21
CA SER A 224 -8.61 0.48 -7.96
C SER A 224 -7.87 1.63 -7.32
N TYR A 225 -8.07 1.85 -6.02
CA TYR A 225 -7.40 2.88 -5.25
C TYR A 225 -5.91 2.58 -5.08
N ALA A 226 -5.54 1.34 -4.75
CA ALA A 226 -4.14 0.94 -4.61
C ALA A 226 -3.33 1.20 -5.88
N SER A 227 -3.93 1.02 -7.07
CA SER A 227 -3.26 1.26 -8.36
C SER A 227 -3.11 2.74 -8.75
N GLY A 228 -3.71 3.65 -7.98
CA GLY A 228 -3.67 5.09 -8.21
C GLY A 228 -3.04 5.86 -7.04
N PRO A 229 -2.54 7.09 -7.28
CA PRO A 229 -2.07 7.96 -6.20
C PRO A 229 -3.15 8.20 -5.15
N TYR A 230 -2.73 8.27 -3.88
CA TYR A 230 -3.59 8.62 -2.77
C TYR A 230 -4.28 9.96 -3.01
N THR A 231 -5.61 9.93 -2.99
CA THR A 231 -6.44 11.13 -3.02
C THR A 231 -7.60 10.94 -2.06
N SER A 232 -7.81 11.91 -1.16
CA SER A 232 -8.97 11.88 -0.26
C SER A 232 -10.25 11.98 -1.08
N LYS A 233 -11.21 11.10 -0.80
CA LYS A 233 -12.52 11.08 -1.46
C LYS A 233 -13.61 11.20 -0.41
N TRP A 234 -14.56 12.07 -0.66
CA TRP A 234 -15.63 12.36 0.31
C TRP A 234 -16.49 11.11 0.59
N TYR A 235 -16.76 10.27 -0.40
CA TYR A 235 -17.62 9.10 -0.22
C TYR A 235 -16.95 7.97 0.59
N LEU A 236 -15.62 7.96 0.74
CA LEU A 236 -14.93 6.99 1.61
C LEU A 236 -15.31 7.18 3.08
N TRP A 237 -15.90 8.33 3.44
CA TRP A 237 -16.51 8.53 4.76
C TRP A 237 -17.71 7.60 5.02
N MET A 238 -18.37 7.07 3.98
CA MET A 238 -19.41 6.06 4.14
C MET A 238 -18.86 4.75 4.74
N LEU A 239 -17.56 4.49 4.56
CA LEU A 239 -16.85 3.34 5.13
C LEU A 239 -16.26 3.66 6.53
N TRP A 240 -16.72 4.72 7.20
CA TRP A 240 -16.23 5.10 8.53
C TRP A 240 -16.22 3.95 9.55
N PRO A 241 -17.25 3.07 9.65
CA PRO A 241 -17.20 1.95 10.60
C PRO A 241 -16.00 1.03 10.36
N VAL A 242 -15.69 0.72 9.09
CA VAL A 242 -14.54 -0.10 8.70
C VAL A 242 -13.23 0.63 9.04
N THR A 243 -13.16 1.92 8.71
CA THR A 243 -12.01 2.78 9.03
C THR A 243 -11.74 2.81 10.53
N PHE A 244 -12.79 2.96 11.34
CA PHE A 244 -12.69 3.03 12.79
C PHE A 244 -12.20 1.71 13.39
N VAL A 245 -12.77 0.57 12.95
CA VAL A 245 -12.31 -0.76 13.37
C VAL A 245 -10.85 -0.97 12.96
N SER A 246 -10.48 -0.63 11.73
CA SER A 246 -9.09 -0.73 11.26
C SER A 246 -8.15 0.10 12.13
N MET A 247 -8.51 1.35 12.44
CA MET A 247 -7.75 2.20 13.35
C MET A 247 -7.58 1.56 14.73
N LEU A 248 -8.65 1.05 15.34
CA LEU A 248 -8.57 0.35 16.63
C LEU A 248 -7.67 -0.88 16.58
N LEU A 249 -7.79 -1.71 15.54
CA LEU A 249 -6.95 -2.91 15.38
C LEU A 249 -5.48 -2.54 15.23
N THR A 250 -5.15 -1.55 14.39
CA THR A 250 -3.76 -1.06 14.27
C THR A 250 -3.25 -0.53 15.61
N TRP A 251 -4.10 0.17 16.38
CA TRP A 251 -3.71 0.67 17.68
C TRP A 251 -3.40 -0.47 18.67
N ILE A 252 -4.25 -1.51 18.73
CA ILE A 252 -4.17 -2.64 19.66
C ILE A 252 -2.99 -3.58 19.36
N PHE A 253 -2.76 -3.95 18.10
CA PHE A 253 -1.78 -5.00 17.77
C PHE A 253 -0.32 -4.55 17.91
N GLY A 254 -0.04 -3.24 18.04
CA GLY A 254 1.22 -2.69 18.59
C GLY A 254 2.51 -3.26 18.00
N SER A 255 2.49 -3.71 16.75
CA SER A 255 3.61 -4.35 16.07
C SER A 255 3.63 -3.93 14.61
N THR A 256 4.82 -3.88 14.04
CA THR A 256 4.98 -3.59 12.62
C THR A 256 4.43 -4.75 11.79
N PHE A 257 3.84 -4.43 10.64
CA PHE A 257 3.33 -5.45 9.72
C PHE A 257 3.83 -5.18 8.31
N THR A 258 4.09 -6.25 7.55
CA THR A 258 4.54 -6.14 6.16
C THR A 258 3.37 -5.74 5.27
N VAL A 259 3.50 -4.57 4.64
CA VAL A 259 2.51 -4.03 3.70
C VAL A 259 2.78 -4.49 2.27
N GLU A 260 4.05 -4.54 1.89
CA GLU A 260 4.48 -4.83 0.53
C GLU A 260 5.77 -5.65 0.53
N ARG A 261 5.92 -6.52 -0.47
CA ARG A 261 7.14 -7.29 -0.74
C ARG A 261 7.51 -7.08 -2.20
N ASN A 262 8.71 -6.59 -2.45
CA ASN A 262 9.23 -6.35 -3.80
C ASN A 262 10.49 -7.18 -4.02
N VAL A 263 10.75 -7.47 -5.30
CA VAL A 263 11.98 -8.14 -5.73
C VAL A 263 12.65 -7.24 -6.76
N PHE A 264 13.95 -6.99 -6.57
CA PHE A 264 14.77 -6.22 -7.49
C PHE A 264 16.06 -6.97 -7.78
N ASN A 265 16.14 -7.62 -8.93
CA ASN A 265 17.21 -8.59 -9.20
C ASN A 265 17.26 -9.64 -8.07
N GLU A 266 18.37 -9.73 -7.34
CA GLU A 266 18.51 -10.63 -6.17
C GLU A 266 18.08 -9.98 -4.83
N LEU A 267 17.78 -8.69 -4.82
CA LEU A 267 17.36 -7.98 -3.62
C LEU A 267 15.89 -8.24 -3.30
N LYS A 268 15.65 -8.76 -2.10
CA LYS A 268 14.32 -8.91 -1.54
C LYS A 268 14.05 -7.72 -0.63
N ILE A 269 13.00 -6.98 -0.91
CA ILE A 269 12.67 -5.72 -0.25
C ILE A 269 11.33 -5.89 0.44
N GLN A 270 11.19 -5.37 1.65
CA GLN A 270 9.92 -5.30 2.36
C GLN A 270 9.60 -3.89 2.79
N ASN A 271 8.32 -3.53 2.76
CA ASN A 271 7.81 -2.32 3.37
C ASN A 271 7.05 -2.70 4.64
N TRP A 272 7.50 -2.21 5.79
CA TRP A 272 6.84 -2.46 7.07
C TRP A 272 6.14 -1.18 7.52
N ALA A 273 4.87 -1.28 7.88
CA ALA A 273 4.13 -0.16 8.45
C ALA A 273 4.16 -0.21 9.97
N ILE A 274 4.49 0.93 10.58
CA ILE A 274 4.20 1.20 11.98
C ILE A 274 2.70 1.48 12.08
N PRO A 275 1.97 0.82 12.99
CA PRO A 275 0.52 0.92 13.06
C PRO A 275 0.07 2.20 13.78
N ARG A 276 0.56 3.36 13.33
CA ARG A 276 0.27 4.70 13.85
C ARG A 276 0.05 5.66 12.69
N TYR A 277 -1.10 6.33 12.67
CA TYR A 277 -1.40 7.35 11.66
C TYR A 277 -0.61 8.64 11.88
N SER A 278 -0.44 9.49 10.85
CA SER A 278 0.31 10.76 10.95
C SER A 278 -0.11 11.62 12.14
N PHE A 279 -1.41 11.68 12.47
CA PHE A 279 -1.89 12.50 13.59
C PHE A 279 -1.31 12.06 14.94
N HIS A 280 -0.99 10.77 15.11
CA HIS A 280 -0.37 10.28 16.35
C HIS A 280 1.06 10.80 16.54
N TYR A 281 1.81 11.03 15.46
CA TYR A 281 3.19 11.55 15.55
C TYR A 281 3.23 12.98 16.09
N PHE A 282 2.15 13.75 15.91
CA PHE A 282 1.99 15.09 16.45
C PHE A 282 1.53 15.10 17.92
N LEU A 283 1.14 13.95 18.49
CA LEU A 283 0.78 13.83 19.89
C LEU A 283 2.03 13.56 20.74
N SER A 284 2.41 14.50 21.59
CA SER A 284 3.58 14.38 22.47
C SER A 284 3.54 13.12 23.35
N SER A 285 2.35 12.72 23.82
CA SER A 285 2.13 11.51 24.63
C SER A 285 2.42 10.20 23.89
N GLN A 286 2.39 10.19 22.56
CA GLN A 286 2.61 9.01 21.72
C GLN A 286 4.08 8.85 21.28
N ARG A 287 4.91 9.88 21.46
CA ARG A 287 6.32 9.88 21.00
C ARG A 287 7.14 8.72 21.55
N TRP A 288 6.96 8.38 22.82
CA TRP A 288 7.67 7.25 23.44
C TRP A 288 7.26 5.91 22.82
N GLU A 289 5.96 5.69 22.62
CA GLU A 289 5.45 4.44 22.08
C GLU A 289 5.86 4.26 20.61
N ILE A 290 5.77 5.31 19.79
CA ILE A 290 6.23 5.31 18.40
C ILE A 290 7.73 4.99 18.34
N ASN A 291 8.55 5.63 19.18
CA ASN A 291 9.98 5.33 19.24
C ASN A 291 10.27 3.89 19.64
N SER A 292 9.51 3.35 20.59
CA SER A 292 9.60 1.94 21.00
C SER A 292 9.26 0.99 19.84
N LEU A 293 8.26 1.32 19.02
CA LEU A 293 7.90 0.54 17.83
C LEU A 293 8.98 0.58 16.74
N ILE A 294 9.55 1.76 16.47
CA ILE A 294 10.67 1.91 15.51
C ILE A 294 11.89 1.14 16.01
N GLU A 295 12.25 1.29 17.29
CA GLU A 295 13.37 0.59 17.92
C GLU A 295 13.18 -0.93 17.84
N LYS A 296 12.00 -1.43 18.19
CA LYS A 296 11.66 -2.86 18.06
C LYS A 296 11.81 -3.35 16.63
N ALA A 297 11.37 -2.58 15.64
CA ALA A 297 11.50 -2.95 14.23
C ALA A 297 12.97 -3.00 13.77
N ILE A 298 13.82 -2.08 14.25
CA ILE A 298 15.26 -2.08 13.97
C ILE A 298 15.92 -3.33 14.57
N LEU A 299 15.62 -3.66 15.83
CA LEU A 299 16.18 -4.82 16.51
C LEU A 299 15.71 -6.14 15.88
N GLU A 300 14.43 -6.22 15.49
CA GLU A 300 13.90 -7.36 14.75
C GLU A 300 14.57 -7.51 13.37
N ALA A 301 14.88 -6.40 12.71
CA ALA A 301 15.59 -6.41 11.44
C ALA A 301 17.04 -6.90 11.60
N GLU A 302 17.73 -6.45 12.65
CA GLU A 302 19.08 -6.90 13.01
C GLU A 302 19.10 -8.41 13.33
N GLU A 303 18.17 -8.90 14.16
CA GLU A 303 18.08 -10.32 14.53
C GLU A 303 17.86 -11.21 13.31
N ARG A 304 17.07 -10.74 12.34
CA ARG A 304 16.82 -11.43 11.08
C ARG A 304 18.00 -11.36 10.10
N GLY A 305 19.03 -10.55 10.36
CA GLY A 305 20.18 -10.37 9.49
C GLY A 305 19.91 -9.48 8.27
N ILE A 306 18.97 -8.53 8.39
CA ILE A 306 18.65 -7.56 7.34
C ILE A 306 19.81 -6.57 7.20
N LYS A 307 20.17 -6.20 5.96
CA LYS A 307 21.35 -5.36 5.69
C LYS A 307 21.08 -3.87 5.88
N VAL A 308 19.92 -3.41 5.42
CA VAL A 308 19.54 -1.99 5.44
C VAL A 308 18.11 -1.82 5.91
N LEU A 309 17.89 -0.86 6.81
CA LEU A 309 16.58 -0.37 7.17
C LEU A 309 16.51 1.13 6.86
N SER A 310 15.60 1.52 5.97
CA SER A 310 15.33 2.93 5.70
C SER A 310 14.12 3.44 6.47
N LEU A 311 14.22 4.67 6.97
CA LEU A 311 13.13 5.34 7.70
C LEU A 311 12.36 6.20 6.71
N GLY A 312 11.04 6.02 6.61
CA GLY A 312 10.15 6.79 5.75
C GLY A 312 9.09 7.57 6.52
N LEU A 313 8.55 8.61 5.89
CA LEU A 313 7.59 9.55 6.45
C LEU A 313 8.06 10.08 7.81
N LEU A 314 7.17 10.17 8.80
CA LEU A 314 7.47 10.77 10.10
C LEU A 314 8.34 9.87 11.01
N ASN A 315 8.74 8.68 10.55
CA ASN A 315 9.61 7.76 11.30
C ASN A 315 11.05 8.27 11.46
N GLN A 316 11.41 9.36 10.80
CA GLN A 316 12.75 9.96 10.84
C GLN A 316 12.72 11.42 11.32
N GLU A 317 11.61 11.90 11.90
CA GLU A 317 11.55 13.30 12.33
C GLU A 317 12.64 13.62 13.35
N GLU A 318 13.32 14.75 13.15
CA GLU A 318 14.41 15.20 14.03
C GLU A 318 13.96 15.31 15.48
N GLU A 319 12.75 15.86 15.72
CA GLU A 319 12.16 15.98 17.07
C GLU A 319 11.75 14.64 17.68
N LEU A 320 11.58 13.59 16.87
CA LEU A 320 11.18 12.27 17.33
C LEU A 320 12.38 11.45 17.75
N ASN A 321 13.41 11.36 16.89
CA ASN A 321 14.54 10.45 17.06
C ASN A 321 15.87 10.96 16.49
N GLY A 322 15.97 12.25 16.15
CA GLY A 322 17.19 12.82 15.58
C GLY A 322 17.54 12.19 14.23
N ASN A 323 16.55 11.99 13.34
CA ASN A 323 16.75 11.29 12.07
C ASN A 323 17.37 9.90 12.25
N GLY A 324 16.93 9.15 13.26
CA GLY A 324 17.41 7.81 13.59
C GLY A 324 18.68 7.74 14.46
N GLU A 325 19.34 8.86 14.77
CA GLU A 325 20.56 8.88 15.60
C GLU A 325 20.33 8.30 17.00
N LEU A 326 19.12 8.51 17.56
CA LEU A 326 18.71 7.97 18.85
C LEU A 326 18.98 6.45 18.97
N TYR A 327 18.76 5.69 17.89
CA TYR A 327 18.90 4.24 17.92
C TYR A 327 20.35 3.79 17.89
N LEU A 328 21.25 4.56 17.25
CA LEU A 328 22.69 4.30 17.30
C LEU A 328 23.29 4.62 18.67
N GLN A 329 22.80 5.68 19.32
CA GLN A 329 23.22 6.01 20.68
C GLN A 329 22.84 4.91 21.68
N LYS A 330 21.65 4.31 21.52
CA LYS A 330 21.19 3.18 22.34
C LYS A 330 21.88 1.86 21.99
N HIS A 331 22.11 1.61 20.70
CA HIS A 331 22.62 0.34 20.16
C HIS A 331 23.84 0.61 19.26
N PRO A 332 25.02 0.92 19.83
CA PRO A 332 26.19 1.33 19.04
C PRO A 332 26.78 0.21 18.17
N ASN A 333 26.43 -1.05 18.42
CA ASN A 333 26.97 -2.22 17.73
C ASN A 333 26.05 -2.79 16.64
N LEU A 334 25.06 -2.02 16.17
CA LEU A 334 24.16 -2.46 15.09
C LEU A 334 24.93 -2.78 13.81
N LYS A 335 24.66 -3.95 13.21
CA LYS A 335 25.23 -4.36 11.93
C LYS A 335 24.36 -3.91 10.76
N ILE A 336 23.06 -3.76 10.98
CA ILE A 336 22.14 -3.15 10.04
C ILE A 336 22.50 -1.68 9.82
N ARG A 337 22.40 -1.22 8.57
CA ARG A 337 22.57 0.19 8.22
C ARG A 337 21.23 0.91 8.34
N ILE A 338 21.19 1.99 9.11
CA ILE A 338 20.02 2.86 9.23
C ILE A 338 20.17 3.98 8.19
N VAL A 339 19.14 4.17 7.37
CA VAL A 339 19.16 5.12 6.25
C VAL A 339 17.92 6.01 6.29
N ASP A 340 18.08 7.27 6.67
CA ASP A 340 17.02 8.25 6.51
C ASP A 340 16.96 8.83 5.09
N GLY A 341 17.88 8.49 4.17
CA GLY A 341 17.78 8.78 2.74
C GLY A 341 17.79 10.27 2.35
N SER A 342 18.15 11.15 3.27
CA SER A 342 18.15 12.60 3.04
C SER A 342 19.11 13.04 1.94
N THR A 343 20.22 12.33 1.74
CA THR A 343 21.22 12.61 0.69
C THR A 343 20.61 12.46 -0.69
N LEU A 344 19.87 11.38 -0.94
CA LEU A 344 19.18 11.20 -2.22
C LEU A 344 18.03 12.18 -2.38
N ALA A 345 17.31 12.52 -1.30
CA ALA A 345 16.28 13.55 -1.35
C ALA A 345 16.85 14.91 -1.80
N VAL A 346 17.99 15.33 -1.22
CA VAL A 346 18.72 16.53 -1.64
C VAL A 346 19.17 16.42 -3.09
N ALA A 347 19.74 15.29 -3.51
CA ALA A 347 20.15 15.08 -4.90
C ALA A 347 18.98 15.23 -5.89
N VAL A 348 17.81 14.65 -5.57
CA VAL A 348 16.60 14.78 -6.40
C VAL A 348 16.13 16.24 -6.47
N VAL A 349 16.12 16.97 -5.36
CA VAL A 349 15.74 18.39 -5.35
C VAL A 349 16.68 19.20 -6.22
N LEU A 350 18.00 19.05 -6.06
CA LEU A 350 19.00 19.78 -6.81
C LEU A 350 18.90 19.54 -8.32
N ASN A 351 18.57 18.32 -8.72
CA ASN A 351 18.37 17.95 -10.13
C ASN A 351 16.96 18.28 -10.67
N SER A 352 16.02 18.68 -9.81
CA SER A 352 14.69 19.14 -10.21
C SER A 352 14.64 20.64 -10.50
N ILE A 353 15.65 21.40 -10.05
CA ILE A 353 15.73 22.85 -10.28
C ILE A 353 15.97 23.12 -11.78
N PRO A 354 15.17 24.00 -12.42
CA PRO A 354 15.34 24.32 -13.83
C PRO A 354 16.77 24.80 -14.18
N ASN A 355 17.30 24.32 -15.30
CA ASN A 355 18.61 24.72 -15.79
C ASN A 355 18.69 26.25 -15.98
N GLY A 356 19.82 26.84 -15.56
CA GLY A 356 20.04 28.28 -15.65
C GLY A 356 19.49 29.10 -14.46
N THR A 357 18.84 28.46 -13.47
CA THR A 357 18.40 29.12 -12.24
C THR A 357 19.57 29.77 -11.52
N LYS A 358 19.50 31.09 -11.27
CA LYS A 358 20.54 31.86 -10.56
C LYS A 358 20.20 32.15 -9.10
N GLN A 359 18.91 32.14 -8.76
CA GLN A 359 18.40 32.44 -7.44
C GLN A 359 17.28 31.48 -7.08
N VAL A 360 17.24 31.02 -5.84
CA VAL A 360 16.14 30.23 -5.28
C VAL A 360 15.66 30.85 -3.97
N LEU A 361 14.39 30.65 -3.64
CA LEU A 361 13.84 30.94 -2.31
C LEU A 361 13.73 29.64 -1.52
N ILE A 362 14.26 29.60 -0.29
CA ILE A 362 13.98 28.50 0.64
C ILE A 362 12.92 28.94 1.66
N ARG A 363 11.83 28.16 1.77
CA ARG A 363 10.84 28.27 2.84
C ARG A 363 10.67 26.94 3.55
N GLY A 364 11.09 26.89 4.80
CA GLY A 364 10.98 25.70 5.63
C GLY A 364 11.55 25.93 7.01
N LYS A 365 11.30 25.00 7.92
CA LYS A 365 12.08 24.84 9.14
C LYS A 365 13.49 24.40 8.74
N LEU A 366 14.50 24.82 9.49
CA LEU A 366 15.89 24.47 9.17
C LEU A 366 16.20 23.01 9.53
N SER A 367 15.80 22.09 8.67
CA SER A 367 16.15 20.67 8.72
C SER A 367 17.48 20.40 8.03
N LYS A 368 18.08 19.23 8.27
CA LYS A 368 19.35 18.84 7.63
C LYS A 368 19.27 18.84 6.09
N ILE A 369 18.11 18.51 5.51
CA ILE A 369 17.86 18.58 4.06
C ILE A 369 17.95 20.03 3.59
N VAL A 370 17.36 20.97 4.31
CA VAL A 370 17.42 22.41 4.00
C VAL A 370 18.86 22.90 4.04
N TYR A 371 19.63 22.57 5.09
CA TYR A 371 21.03 22.95 5.19
C TYR A 371 21.89 22.39 4.05
N ALA A 372 21.78 21.09 3.78
CA ALA A 372 22.54 20.43 2.73
C ALA A 372 22.17 20.97 1.33
N THR A 373 20.89 21.24 1.09
CA THR A 373 20.42 21.84 -0.16
C THR A 373 20.96 23.26 -0.33
N ALA A 374 20.87 24.10 0.71
CA ALA A 374 21.41 25.46 0.67
C ALA A 374 22.92 25.46 0.40
N GLN A 375 23.67 24.60 1.10
CA GLN A 375 25.11 24.48 0.91
C GLN A 375 25.47 24.06 -0.52
N ALA A 376 24.81 23.01 -1.04
CA ALA A 376 25.07 22.51 -2.39
C ALA A 376 24.72 23.55 -3.47
N LEU A 377 23.69 24.36 -3.26
CA LEU A 377 23.32 25.45 -4.17
C LEU A 377 24.34 26.59 -4.16
N CYS A 378 24.77 27.01 -2.96
CA CYS A 378 25.82 28.02 -2.85
C CYS A 378 27.13 27.55 -3.50
N GLN A 379 27.50 26.27 -3.35
CA GLN A 379 28.66 25.68 -4.02
C GLN A 379 28.54 25.70 -5.55
N ARG A 380 27.31 25.58 -6.08
CA ARG A 380 26.99 25.71 -7.51
C ARG A 380 26.89 27.18 -7.98
N GLY A 381 27.18 28.15 -7.10
CA GLY A 381 27.09 29.58 -7.40
C GLY A 381 25.65 30.11 -7.52
N VAL A 382 24.67 29.37 -7.00
CA VAL A 382 23.26 29.79 -6.96
C VAL A 382 23.03 30.58 -5.67
N GLN A 383 22.41 31.75 -5.80
CA GLN A 383 22.03 32.56 -4.64
C GLN A 383 20.82 31.96 -3.93
N VAL A 384 20.92 31.79 -2.62
CA VAL A 384 19.89 31.23 -1.76
C VAL A 384 19.25 32.35 -0.95
N ALA A 385 17.99 32.65 -1.24
CA ALA A 385 17.21 33.63 -0.52
C ALA A 385 16.42 32.98 0.62
N VAL A 386 16.35 33.67 1.77
CA VAL A 386 15.57 33.25 2.95
C VAL A 386 14.78 34.47 3.46
N MET A 387 13.53 34.29 3.90
CA MET A 387 12.68 35.41 4.34
C MET A 387 12.84 35.75 5.82
N CYS A 388 13.11 34.75 6.66
CA CYS A 388 13.21 34.91 8.09
C CYS A 388 14.65 35.27 8.49
N LYS A 389 14.82 36.39 9.19
CA LYS A 389 16.14 36.83 9.69
C LYS A 389 16.79 35.79 10.59
N ASN A 390 16.01 35.15 11.47
CA ASN A 390 16.52 34.11 12.36
C ASN A 390 17.06 32.90 11.58
N ASP A 391 16.34 32.49 10.53
CA ASP A 391 16.74 31.36 9.71
C ASP A 391 17.97 31.70 8.85
N PHE A 392 18.04 32.94 8.36
CA PHE A 392 19.22 33.48 7.67
C PHE A 392 20.47 33.42 8.55
N GLU A 393 20.40 33.91 9.80
CA GLU A 393 21.55 33.88 10.71
C GLU A 393 21.98 32.45 11.05
N LYS A 394 21.02 31.54 11.30
CA LYS A 394 21.31 30.12 11.55
C LYS A 394 21.96 29.41 10.36
N LEU A 395 21.47 29.66 9.14
CA LEU A 395 22.08 29.14 7.92
C LEU A 395 23.50 29.69 7.73
N LYS A 396 23.69 30.98 7.94
CA LYS A 396 24.99 31.64 7.85
C LYS A 396 26.01 31.08 8.84
N LEU A 397 25.59 30.67 10.04
CA LEU A 397 26.45 30.04 11.04
C LEU A 397 26.91 28.63 10.65
N ARG A 398 26.07 27.87 9.91
CA ARG A 398 26.39 26.48 9.51
C ARG A 398 27.11 26.40 8.17
N LEU A 399 26.97 27.41 7.31
CA LEU A 399 27.64 27.47 6.01
C LEU A 399 29.11 27.88 6.14
N PRO A 400 30.01 27.32 5.31
CA PRO A 400 31.37 27.83 5.15
C PRO A 400 31.38 29.33 4.81
N THR A 401 32.31 30.10 5.38
CA THR A 401 32.36 31.56 5.25
C THR A 401 32.41 32.04 3.79
N GLU A 402 33.08 31.28 2.92
CA GLU A 402 33.18 31.56 1.48
C GLU A 402 31.82 31.49 0.75
N LEU A 403 30.91 30.64 1.24
CA LEU A 403 29.59 30.43 0.66
C LEU A 403 28.54 31.41 1.18
N CYS A 404 28.81 32.09 2.29
CA CYS A 404 27.87 33.05 2.90
C CYS A 404 27.51 34.22 1.97
N ASN A 405 28.37 34.55 0.99
CA ASN A 405 28.09 35.60 -0.01
C ASN A 405 26.94 35.24 -0.96
N TYR A 406 26.59 33.96 -1.06
CA TYR A 406 25.46 33.49 -1.85
C TYR A 406 24.15 33.45 -1.05
N LEU A 407 24.20 33.67 0.27
CA LEU A 407 23.01 33.71 1.11
C LEU A 407 22.47 35.15 1.17
N VAL A 408 21.18 35.32 0.90
CA VAL A 408 20.53 36.64 0.87
C VAL A 408 19.28 36.66 1.76
N LEU A 409 19.11 37.70 2.56
CA LEU A 409 17.87 37.95 3.29
C LEU A 409 16.87 38.65 2.36
N SER A 410 15.75 37.99 2.06
CA SER A 410 14.69 38.57 1.22
C SER A 410 13.71 39.33 2.09
N SER A 411 13.73 40.66 2.01
CA SER A 411 12.82 41.55 2.75
C SER A 411 11.56 41.93 1.98
N SER A 412 11.52 41.77 0.65
CA SER A 412 10.37 42.17 -0.19
C SER A 412 10.43 41.75 -1.67
N TYR A 413 11.36 40.87 -2.08
CA TYR A 413 11.56 40.48 -3.49
C TYR A 413 10.86 39.16 -3.89
N THR A 414 9.68 38.88 -3.34
CA THR A 414 8.89 37.72 -3.77
C THR A 414 8.46 37.80 -5.24
N TYR A 415 8.50 38.97 -5.88
CA TYR A 415 8.03 39.18 -7.25
C TYR A 415 8.97 38.69 -8.38
N THR A 416 10.25 38.40 -8.10
CA THR A 416 11.22 37.99 -9.14
C THR A 416 11.66 36.53 -9.04
N LEU A 417 11.54 35.91 -7.86
CA LEU A 417 11.99 34.55 -7.62
C LEU A 417 10.96 33.55 -8.12
N LYS A 418 11.31 32.82 -9.18
CA LYS A 418 10.45 31.79 -9.79
C LYS A 418 10.71 30.38 -9.31
N VAL A 419 11.69 30.14 -8.42
CA VAL A 419 12.01 28.78 -7.91
C VAL A 419 12.00 28.80 -6.40
N TRP A 420 11.03 28.10 -5.81
CA TRP A 420 10.77 28.05 -4.38
C TRP A 420 10.96 26.62 -3.90
N LEU A 421 11.93 26.41 -3.01
CA LEU A 421 12.18 25.15 -2.33
C LEU A 421 11.43 25.19 -1.00
N VAL A 422 10.47 24.27 -0.83
CA VAL A 422 9.45 24.41 0.21
C VAL A 422 9.34 23.16 1.06
N GLU A 423 9.41 23.32 2.37
CA GLU A 423 9.07 22.27 3.32
C GLU A 423 7.57 22.29 3.64
N ASN A 424 6.97 21.10 3.78
CA ASN A 424 5.55 20.97 4.05
C ASN A 424 5.13 21.64 5.37
N GLY A 425 3.93 22.24 5.38
CA GLY A 425 3.34 22.88 6.55
C GLY A 425 3.81 24.30 6.84
N VAL A 426 4.82 24.81 6.11
CA VAL A 426 5.34 26.18 6.29
C VAL A 426 4.72 27.17 5.31
N LEU A 427 4.52 26.75 4.06
CA LEU A 427 3.99 27.62 3.00
C LEU A 427 2.49 27.85 3.16
N THR A 428 2.08 29.12 3.36
CA THR A 428 0.67 29.48 3.50
C THR A 428 -0.03 29.66 2.15
N ASP A 429 -1.37 29.65 2.16
CA ASP A 429 -2.15 29.94 0.95
C ASP A 429 -1.89 31.39 0.45
N GLU A 430 -1.73 32.35 1.37
CA GLU A 430 -1.44 33.75 1.06
C GLU A 430 -0.05 33.92 0.42
N GLU A 431 0.98 33.25 0.93
CA GLU A 431 2.32 33.27 0.34
C GLU A 431 2.31 32.71 -1.09
N GLN A 432 1.50 31.67 -1.36
CA GLN A 432 1.31 31.15 -2.73
C GLN A 432 0.61 32.15 -3.66
N TRP A 433 -0.37 32.89 -3.14
CA TRP A 433 -1.04 33.96 -3.91
C TRP A 433 -0.10 35.13 -4.23
N GLN A 434 0.91 35.36 -3.40
CA GLN A 434 1.93 36.38 -3.63
C GLN A 434 3.07 35.92 -4.57
N ALA A 435 3.16 34.63 -4.88
CA ALA A 435 4.20 34.11 -5.77
C ALA A 435 4.00 34.59 -7.22
N PRO A 436 5.08 34.79 -8.00
CA PRO A 436 4.97 35.15 -9.42
C PRO A 436 4.29 34.07 -10.25
N GLU A 437 3.67 34.46 -11.38
CA GLU A 437 3.19 33.51 -12.37
C GLU A 437 4.35 32.65 -12.92
N GLY A 438 4.09 31.35 -13.08
CA GLY A 438 5.08 30.36 -13.51
C GLY A 438 6.09 29.99 -12.42
N THR A 439 5.79 30.25 -11.14
CA THR A 439 6.66 29.81 -10.03
C THR A 439 6.69 28.29 -9.92
N HIS A 440 7.89 27.74 -9.78
CA HIS A 440 8.19 26.35 -9.51
C HIS A 440 8.25 26.13 -7.99
N PHE A 441 7.27 25.41 -7.45
CA PHE A 441 7.26 24.95 -6.07
C PHE A 441 7.83 23.54 -6.00
N ILE A 442 9.04 23.41 -5.45
CA ILE A 442 9.78 22.16 -5.32
C ILE A 442 9.78 21.73 -3.85
N PRO A 443 9.10 20.64 -3.48
CA PRO A 443 9.05 20.18 -2.10
C PRO A 443 10.42 19.67 -1.60
N LEU A 444 10.79 20.03 -0.37
CA LEU A 444 11.94 19.49 0.36
C LEU A 444 11.54 18.33 1.29
N SER A 445 10.25 18.21 1.60
CA SER A 445 9.71 17.25 2.56
C SER A 445 9.11 16.03 1.88
N GLN A 446 8.84 15.01 2.71
CA GLN A 446 8.15 13.80 2.27
C GLN A 446 6.69 14.02 1.92
N PHE A 447 6.02 15.05 2.44
CA PHE A 447 4.59 15.31 2.20
C PHE A 447 4.37 16.31 1.06
N PRO A 448 3.30 16.16 0.26
CA PRO A 448 3.05 16.99 -0.91
C PRO A 448 2.51 18.36 -0.51
N LEU A 449 2.84 19.38 -1.32
CA LEU A 449 2.33 20.73 -1.12
C LEU A 449 0.86 20.82 -1.53
N LYS A 450 0.09 21.63 -0.78
CA LYS A 450 -1.25 22.04 -1.19
C LYS A 450 -1.15 22.95 -2.40
N ARG A 451 -1.84 22.58 -3.48
CA ARG A 451 -1.90 23.35 -4.73
C ARG A 451 -3.02 24.39 -4.62
N VAL A 452 -2.65 25.67 -4.59
CA VAL A 452 -3.61 26.80 -4.49
C VAL A 452 -3.82 27.46 -5.85
N ARG A 453 -2.78 27.51 -6.68
CA ARG A 453 -2.78 28.17 -7.98
C ARG A 453 -2.62 27.19 -9.13
N ARG A 454 -3.13 27.56 -10.32
CA ARG A 454 -3.05 26.75 -11.54
C ARG A 454 -1.99 27.22 -12.53
N ASP A 455 -1.56 28.46 -12.39
CA ASP A 455 -0.56 29.14 -13.21
C ASP A 455 0.86 29.01 -12.63
N CYS A 456 1.04 28.14 -11.63
CA CYS A 456 2.32 27.77 -11.03
C CYS A 456 2.56 26.27 -11.21
N ILE A 457 3.82 25.85 -11.14
CA ILE A 457 4.25 24.47 -11.35
C ILE A 457 4.53 23.84 -9.98
N TYR A 458 3.81 22.78 -9.65
CA TYR A 458 3.95 22.06 -8.38
C TYR A 458 4.59 20.71 -8.61
N TYR A 459 5.80 20.54 -8.10
CA TYR A 459 6.57 19.32 -8.24
C TYR A 459 6.07 18.26 -7.26
N ASN A 460 6.34 17.00 -7.59
CA ASN A 460 6.17 15.91 -6.64
C ASN A 460 7.20 16.03 -5.51
N THR A 461 6.90 15.41 -4.37
CA THR A 461 7.90 15.21 -3.31
C THR A 461 9.10 14.45 -3.86
N PRO A 462 10.32 14.63 -3.31
CA PRO A 462 11.53 13.98 -3.81
C PRO A 462 11.31 12.48 -4.05
N ALA A 463 11.35 12.09 -5.32
CA ALA A 463 10.99 10.76 -5.77
C ALA A 463 11.66 10.44 -7.10
N MET A 464 11.77 9.14 -7.40
CA MET A 464 12.36 8.63 -8.64
C MET A 464 11.43 7.61 -9.29
N ALA A 465 11.42 7.58 -10.62
CA ALA A 465 10.80 6.52 -11.39
C ALA A 465 11.63 5.23 -11.20
N ILE A 466 10.94 4.11 -10.94
CA ILE A 466 11.62 2.84 -10.64
C ILE A 466 11.85 2.01 -11.92
N PRO A 467 12.97 1.28 -12.01
CA PRO A 467 13.30 0.46 -13.18
C PRO A 467 12.28 -0.67 -13.38
N LYS A 468 12.12 -1.15 -14.62
CA LYS A 468 11.18 -2.23 -14.96
C LYS A 468 11.47 -3.55 -14.24
N SER A 469 12.73 -3.81 -13.92
CA SER A 469 13.19 -4.98 -13.17
C SER A 469 12.81 -4.98 -11.69
N LEU A 470 12.26 -3.88 -11.16
CA LEU A 470 11.62 -3.90 -9.85
C LEU A 470 10.21 -4.48 -10.00
N GLU A 471 10.03 -5.67 -9.45
CA GLU A 471 8.83 -6.50 -9.55
C GLU A 471 7.92 -6.38 -8.32
N ASN A 472 6.70 -6.91 -8.44
CA ASN A 472 5.67 -6.92 -7.39
C ASN A 472 5.26 -5.52 -6.88
N VAL A 473 5.36 -4.50 -7.74
CA VAL A 473 4.89 -3.14 -7.43
C VAL A 473 3.41 -3.02 -7.78
N HIS A 474 2.56 -3.44 -6.83
CA HIS A 474 1.10 -3.54 -7.03
C HIS A 474 0.35 -2.25 -6.63
N SER A 475 0.95 -1.44 -5.76
CA SER A 475 0.35 -0.20 -5.25
C SER A 475 1.22 1.02 -5.53
N CYS A 476 0.58 2.19 -5.65
CA CYS A 476 1.27 3.47 -5.63
C CYS A 476 1.77 3.79 -4.21
N GLU A 477 2.93 4.45 -4.11
CA GLU A 477 3.46 4.89 -2.83
C GLU A 477 2.84 6.23 -2.43
N ASN A 478 1.85 6.20 -1.55
CA ASN A 478 1.12 7.38 -1.10
C ASN A 478 0.58 8.18 -2.30
N TRP A 479 0.91 9.47 -2.41
CA TRP A 479 0.51 10.39 -3.48
C TRP A 479 1.37 10.29 -4.74
N LEU A 480 2.37 9.39 -4.79
CA LEU A 480 3.24 9.27 -5.94
C LEU A 480 2.54 8.51 -7.09
N PRO A 481 2.82 8.88 -8.36
CA PRO A 481 2.33 8.13 -9.52
C PRO A 481 2.75 6.66 -9.51
N ARG A 482 2.06 5.85 -10.33
CA ARG A 482 2.40 4.44 -10.47
C ARG A 482 3.84 4.28 -10.97
N ARG A 483 4.57 3.33 -10.36
CA ARG A 483 6.00 3.09 -10.59
C ARG A 483 6.91 4.28 -10.26
N VAL A 484 6.50 5.13 -9.33
CA VAL A 484 7.34 6.16 -8.71
C VAL A 484 7.46 5.86 -7.22
N MET A 485 8.66 6.01 -6.70
CA MET A 485 9.02 5.68 -5.31
C MET A 485 9.72 6.87 -4.66
N SER A 486 9.49 7.09 -3.38
CA SER A 486 10.11 8.20 -2.67
C SER A 486 11.63 8.07 -2.63
N ALA A 487 12.35 9.19 -2.67
CA ALA A 487 13.81 9.22 -2.60
C ALA A 487 14.33 8.48 -1.36
N TRP A 488 13.62 8.57 -0.25
CA TRP A 488 13.91 7.90 1.02
C TRP A 488 13.91 6.38 0.92
N ARG A 489 12.90 5.81 0.24
CA ARG A 489 12.83 4.37 0.01
C ARG A 489 13.88 3.92 -0.99
N VAL A 490 14.08 4.67 -2.07
CA VAL A 490 15.12 4.39 -3.08
C VAL A 490 16.52 4.42 -2.44
N ALA A 491 16.79 5.37 -1.55
CA ALA A 491 18.08 5.48 -0.87
C ALA A 491 18.43 4.19 -0.10
N GLY A 492 17.47 3.61 0.63
CA GLY A 492 17.67 2.33 1.31
C GLY A 492 17.99 1.17 0.36
N ILE A 493 17.37 1.16 -0.84
CA ILE A 493 17.64 0.15 -1.86
C ILE A 493 19.04 0.33 -2.47
N VAL A 494 19.40 1.57 -2.84
CA VAL A 494 20.71 1.91 -3.41
C VAL A 494 21.83 1.62 -2.40
N HIS A 495 21.62 1.94 -1.13
CA HIS A 495 22.57 1.63 -0.06
C HIS A 495 22.92 0.13 0.01
N ALA A 496 21.90 -0.72 -0.16
CA ALA A 496 22.08 -2.17 -0.15
C ALA A 496 22.72 -2.71 -1.44
N LEU A 497 22.41 -2.12 -2.60
CA LEU A 497 23.03 -2.45 -3.89
C LEU A 497 24.52 -2.13 -3.90
N GLU A 498 24.87 -0.95 -3.38
CA GLU A 498 26.24 -0.45 -3.34
C GLU A 498 27.06 -1.02 -2.19
N GLY A 499 26.42 -1.71 -1.24
CA GLY A 499 27.08 -2.28 -0.07
C GLY A 499 27.75 -1.23 0.83
N TRP A 500 27.17 -0.03 0.92
CA TRP A 500 27.72 1.02 1.77
C TRP A 500 27.64 0.61 3.25
N THR A 501 28.69 0.95 4.00
CA THR A 501 28.83 0.53 5.41
C THR A 501 28.50 1.65 6.40
N ALA A 502 28.41 2.90 5.94
CA ALA A 502 28.06 4.03 6.77
C ALA A 502 26.56 4.04 7.10
N HIS A 503 26.19 4.49 8.29
CA HIS A 503 24.80 4.89 8.54
C HIS A 503 24.55 6.25 7.86
N GLU A 504 23.31 6.47 7.44
CA GLU A 504 22.83 7.79 7.01
C GLU A 504 21.71 8.18 7.99
N CYS A 505 22.10 8.79 9.10
CA CYS A 505 21.22 9.18 10.20
C CYS A 505 21.80 10.38 10.95
N GLY A 506 20.98 11.06 11.76
CA GLY A 506 21.41 12.31 12.40
C GLY A 506 21.84 13.32 11.36
N ASP A 507 22.96 14.01 11.63
CA ASP A 507 23.57 14.96 10.70
C ASP A 507 24.45 14.31 9.62
N THR A 508 24.62 12.99 9.63
CA THR A 508 25.48 12.29 8.66
C THR A 508 24.82 12.26 7.29
N MET A 509 25.56 12.71 6.27
CA MET A 509 25.16 12.71 4.86
C MET A 509 26.25 12.05 4.04
N LEU A 510 25.85 11.35 2.97
CA LEU A 510 26.79 10.79 2.00
C LEU A 510 27.13 11.85 0.93
N ASP A 511 28.08 11.52 0.04
CA ASP A 511 28.37 12.37 -1.11
C ASP A 511 27.15 12.41 -2.05
N ILE A 512 26.60 13.61 -2.26
CA ILE A 512 25.35 13.84 -3.02
C ILE A 512 25.48 13.33 -4.45
N GLU A 513 26.61 13.59 -5.12
CA GLU A 513 26.80 13.22 -6.52
C GLU A 513 27.01 11.72 -6.66
N LYS A 514 27.75 11.10 -5.74
CA LYS A 514 27.92 9.65 -5.67
C LYS A 514 26.58 8.94 -5.52
N VAL A 515 25.71 9.42 -4.61
CA VAL A 515 24.39 8.83 -4.39
C VAL A 515 23.48 9.02 -5.61
N TRP A 516 23.54 10.18 -6.24
CA TRP A 516 22.82 10.47 -7.48
C TRP A 516 23.23 9.53 -8.62
N CYS A 517 24.53 9.45 -8.92
CA CYS A 517 25.07 8.59 -9.96
C CYS A 517 24.77 7.12 -9.71
N ALA A 518 24.88 6.63 -8.48
CA ALA A 518 24.54 5.25 -8.12
C ALA A 518 23.04 4.96 -8.36
N SER A 519 22.17 5.91 -8.00
CA SER A 519 20.73 5.77 -8.24
C SER A 519 20.42 5.64 -9.74
N LEU A 520 21.02 6.50 -10.57
CA LEU A 520 20.89 6.43 -12.03
C LEU A 520 21.46 5.14 -12.61
N HIS A 521 22.61 4.67 -12.11
CA HIS A 521 23.26 3.44 -12.54
C HIS A 521 22.37 2.21 -12.36
N HIS A 522 21.63 2.15 -11.24
CA HIS A 522 20.66 1.08 -10.96
C HIS A 522 19.31 1.29 -11.66
N GLY A 523 19.17 2.30 -12.52
CA GLY A 523 17.99 2.54 -13.34
C GLY A 523 16.85 3.28 -12.63
N PHE A 524 17.11 3.88 -11.47
CA PHE A 524 16.18 4.86 -10.89
C PHE A 524 16.34 6.19 -11.62
N LEU A 525 15.27 6.69 -12.21
CA LEU A 525 15.33 7.86 -13.08
C LEU A 525 14.61 9.07 -12.46
N PRO A 526 15.01 10.30 -12.80
CA PRO A 526 14.26 11.49 -12.41
C PRO A 526 12.82 11.42 -12.94
N VAL A 527 11.85 11.82 -12.12
CA VAL A 527 10.44 11.83 -12.53
C VAL A 527 10.19 13.06 -13.40
N ALA A 528 9.75 12.85 -14.65
CA ALA A 528 9.31 13.94 -15.51
C ALA A 528 8.12 14.68 -14.87
N HIS A 529 8.15 16.01 -14.89
CA HIS A 529 7.10 16.85 -14.32
C HIS A 529 5.81 16.69 -15.16
N ILE A 530 4.68 16.47 -14.49
CA ILE A 530 3.34 16.38 -15.10
C ILE A 530 2.60 17.69 -14.83
#